data_AF-A0A853FY87-F1
#
_entry.id   AF-A0A853FY87-F1
#
_cell.length_a   1.000
_cell.length_b   1.000
_cell.length_c   1.000
_cell.angle_alpha   90.00
_cell.angle_beta   90.00
_cell.angle_gamma   90.00
#
_symmetry.space_group_name_H-M   'P 1'
#
loop_
_entity.id
_entity.type
_entity.pdbx_description
1 polymer ?
#
loop_
_entity_poly.entity_id
_entity_poly.type
_entity_poly.pdbx_seq_one_letter_code
_entity_poly.pdbx_strand_id
1 'polypeptide(L)'
;MPETSLLALSGDSRKADIGRRPSGLMERVARAWATPLPDLNCAQYRLLIGQRFGLEWLAEPAARFVARYPLAACDLYPGDLTVNLLIAWREIAAHAPEAMRSVVALDLGWMARGRDSLPEGDILHEAMAGLAEARRVVGS
;
A
#
# COMPACT_ATOMS: atom_id res chain seq x y z
N MET A 1 5.82 -15.24 -4.36
CA MET A 1 6.57 -14.04 -3.92
C MET A 1 8.03 -14.46 -3.74
N PRO A 2 9.02 -13.64 -4.13
CA PRO A 2 10.44 -13.98 -3.93
C PRO A 2 10.80 -14.22 -2.47
N GLU A 3 11.74 -15.13 -2.18
CA GLU A 3 12.23 -15.45 -0.82
C GLU A 3 13.38 -14.54 -0.37
N THR A 4 13.45 -13.32 -0.89
CA THR A 4 14.53 -12.37 -0.60
C THR A 4 13.95 -10.98 -0.30
N SER A 5 14.80 -10.03 0.06
CA SER A 5 14.37 -8.66 0.43
C SER A 5 14.34 -7.71 -0.76
N LEU A 6 13.66 -6.57 -0.61
CA LEU A 6 13.69 -5.52 -1.63
C LEU A 6 15.09 -4.95 -1.85
N LEU A 7 15.91 -4.89 -0.79
CA LEU A 7 17.33 -4.55 -0.90
C LEU A 7 18.05 -5.49 -1.88
N ALA A 8 17.84 -6.80 -1.76
CA ALA A 8 18.48 -7.78 -2.63
C ALA A 8 17.93 -7.75 -4.06
N LEU A 9 16.61 -7.54 -4.23
CA LEU A 9 15.98 -7.48 -5.55
C LEU A 9 16.37 -6.23 -6.34
N SER A 10 16.37 -5.08 -5.67
CA SER A 10 16.66 -3.78 -6.32
C SER A 10 18.15 -3.47 -6.42
N GLY A 11 18.97 -4.04 -5.53
CA GLY A 11 20.35 -3.60 -5.31
C GLY A 11 20.47 -2.19 -4.72
N ASP A 12 19.36 -1.51 -4.40
CA ASP A 12 19.38 -0.14 -3.88
C ASP A 12 19.63 -0.12 -2.37
N SER A 13 20.89 0.10 -2.02
CA SER A 13 21.33 0.23 -0.62
C SER A 13 20.98 1.57 0.02
N ARG A 14 20.56 2.60 -0.73
CA ARG A 14 20.28 3.94 -0.18
C ARG A 14 19.12 3.95 0.81
N LYS A 15 18.21 2.99 0.72
CA LYS A 15 17.12 2.82 1.69
C LYS A 15 17.56 2.07 2.96
N ALA A 16 18.64 1.31 2.90
CA ALA A 16 19.23 0.62 4.03
C ALA A 16 20.31 1.47 4.74
N ASP A 17 21.04 2.29 3.99
CA ASP A 17 22.06 3.21 4.50
C ASP A 17 21.45 4.57 4.88
N ILE A 18 20.90 4.64 6.09
CA ILE A 18 20.12 5.79 6.58
C ILE A 18 20.95 6.89 7.28
N GLY A 19 22.28 6.77 7.26
CA GLY A 19 23.19 7.76 7.83
C GLY A 19 23.19 7.84 9.36
N ARG A 20 23.76 8.93 9.91
CA ARG A 20 24.08 9.05 11.35
C ARG A 20 22.94 9.56 12.24
N ARG A 21 21.89 10.16 11.68
CA ARG A 21 20.75 10.72 12.42
C ARG A 21 19.44 10.45 11.68
N PRO A 22 19.02 9.17 11.57
CA PRO A 22 17.82 8.82 10.85
C PRO A 22 16.56 9.29 11.60
N SER A 23 15.51 9.63 10.85
CA SER A 23 14.18 9.77 11.45
C SER A 23 13.58 8.38 11.73
N GLY A 24 12.59 8.30 12.63
CA GLY A 24 11.91 7.04 12.91
C GLY A 24 11.24 6.41 11.66
N LEU A 25 10.83 7.23 10.69
CA LEU A 25 10.34 6.73 9.39
C LEU A 25 11.46 6.05 8.60
N MET A 26 12.63 6.69 8.50
CA MET A 26 13.79 6.13 7.80
C MET A 26 14.21 4.79 8.41
N GLU A 27 14.25 4.69 9.73
CA GLU A 27 14.55 3.44 10.42
C GLU A 27 13.56 2.32 10.11
N ARG A 28 12.25 2.63 10.12
CA ARG A 28 11.21 1.62 9.81
C ARG A 28 11.27 1.18 8.35
N VAL A 29 11.50 2.12 7.43
CA VAL A 29 11.69 1.81 6.00
C VAL A 29 12.92 0.95 5.80
N ALA A 30 14.06 1.29 6.40
CA ALA A 30 15.30 0.52 6.26
C ALA A 30 15.13 -0.92 6.76
N ARG A 31 14.46 -1.10 7.91
CA ARG A 31 14.12 -2.43 8.41
C ARG A 31 13.24 -3.18 7.41
N ALA A 32 12.13 -2.59 6.97
CA ALA A 32 11.23 -3.22 6.00
C ALA A 32 11.91 -3.55 4.66
N TRP A 33 12.80 -2.67 4.18
CA TRP A 33 13.53 -2.85 2.92
C TRP A 33 14.50 -4.03 2.96
N ALA A 34 15.08 -4.30 4.13
CA ALA A 34 16.02 -5.40 4.36
C ALA A 34 15.33 -6.72 4.77
N THR A 35 14.09 -6.69 5.26
CA THR A 35 13.32 -7.89 5.59
C THR A 35 13.02 -8.71 4.33
N PRO A 36 13.22 -10.04 4.33
CA PRO A 36 12.74 -10.90 3.26
C PRO A 36 11.24 -10.72 3.02
N LEU A 37 10.81 -10.66 1.76
CA LEU A 37 9.41 -10.41 1.42
C LEU A 37 8.41 -11.34 2.15
N PRO A 38 8.67 -12.66 2.32
CA PRO A 38 7.76 -13.56 3.06
C PRO A 38 7.62 -13.23 4.54
N ASP A 39 8.60 -12.55 5.12
CA ASP A 39 8.67 -12.22 6.54
C ASP A 39 8.17 -10.80 6.83
N LEU A 40 7.77 -10.05 5.79
CA LEU A 40 7.17 -8.73 5.98
C LEU A 40 5.86 -8.86 6.74
N ASN A 41 5.76 -8.16 7.86
CA ASN A 41 4.49 -8.02 8.55
C ASN A 41 3.58 -6.97 7.88
N CYS A 42 2.30 -6.96 8.28
CA CYS A 42 1.29 -6.05 7.72
C CYS A 42 1.72 -4.58 7.80
N ALA A 43 2.26 -4.14 8.94
CA ALA A 43 2.70 -2.75 9.15
C ALA A 43 3.84 -2.36 8.19
N GLN A 44 4.81 -3.25 7.99
CA GLN A 44 5.91 -3.04 7.03
C GLN A 44 5.39 -2.99 5.59
N TYR A 45 4.47 -3.89 5.22
CA TYR A 45 3.81 -3.85 3.92
C TYR A 45 3.08 -2.52 3.69
N ARG A 46 2.25 -2.12 4.66
CA ARG A 46 1.48 -0.87 4.63
C ARG A 46 2.38 0.36 4.55
N LEU A 47 3.52 0.34 5.24
CA LEU A 47 4.54 1.39 5.18
C LEU A 47 5.17 1.48 3.78
N LEU A 48 5.63 0.36 3.21
CA LEU A 48 6.29 0.33 1.90
C LEU A 48 5.34 0.76 0.77
N ILE A 49 4.10 0.26 0.78
CA ILE A 49 3.05 0.69 -0.17
C ILE A 49 2.76 2.19 -0.02
N GLY A 50 2.60 2.68 1.22
CA GLY A 50 2.34 4.10 1.47
C GLY A 50 3.46 5.03 1.02
N GLN A 51 4.71 4.55 1.00
CA GLN A 51 5.87 5.28 0.48
C GLN A 51 6.13 5.02 -1.01
N ARG A 52 5.28 4.21 -1.67
CA ARG A 52 5.42 3.79 -3.08
C ARG A 52 6.77 3.11 -3.37
N PHE A 53 7.27 2.31 -2.43
CA PHE A 53 8.55 1.62 -2.57
C PHE A 53 8.36 0.16 -2.95
N GLY A 54 9.16 -0.32 -3.92
CA GLY A 54 9.19 -1.72 -4.34
C GLY A 54 7.89 -2.21 -4.99
N LEU A 55 7.07 -1.31 -5.56
CA LEU A 55 5.74 -1.66 -6.08
C LEU A 55 5.78 -2.71 -7.19
N GLU A 56 6.86 -2.79 -7.96
CA GLU A 56 7.03 -3.83 -8.98
C GLU A 56 6.97 -5.27 -8.42
N TRP A 57 7.32 -5.46 -7.14
CA TRP A 57 7.21 -6.75 -6.45
C TRP A 57 6.05 -6.82 -5.46
N LEU A 58 5.63 -5.66 -4.91
CA LEU A 58 4.63 -5.60 -3.85
C LEU A 58 3.20 -5.35 -4.33
N ALA A 59 2.99 -4.77 -5.52
CA ALA A 59 1.67 -4.34 -5.98
C ALA A 59 0.68 -5.50 -6.05
N GLU A 60 1.04 -6.60 -6.71
CA GLU A 60 0.17 -7.76 -6.84
C GLU A 60 -0.16 -8.42 -5.49
N PRO A 61 0.82 -8.80 -4.64
CA PRO A 61 0.50 -9.41 -3.35
C PRO A 61 -0.30 -8.46 -2.44
N ALA A 62 -0.02 -7.15 -2.46
CA ALA A 62 -0.79 -6.18 -1.68
C ALA A 62 -2.25 -6.10 -2.16
N ALA A 63 -2.48 -5.99 -3.46
CA ALA A 63 -3.82 -5.92 -4.04
C ALA A 63 -4.61 -7.20 -3.79
N ARG A 64 -3.99 -8.38 -3.95
CA ARG A 64 -4.63 -9.67 -3.61
C ARG A 64 -4.98 -9.77 -2.12
N PHE A 65 -4.10 -9.28 -1.24
CA PHE A 65 -4.37 -9.27 0.20
C PHE A 65 -5.55 -8.36 0.53
N VAL A 66 -5.57 -7.13 0.00
CA VAL A 66 -6.68 -6.18 0.18
C VAL A 66 -7.99 -6.74 -0.39
N ALA A 67 -7.96 -7.38 -1.56
CA ALA A 67 -9.13 -8.02 -2.16
C ALA A 67 -9.76 -9.07 -1.23
N ARG A 68 -8.93 -9.77 -0.44
CA ARG A 68 -9.36 -10.80 0.51
C ARG A 68 -9.72 -10.24 1.90
N TYR A 69 -9.00 -9.21 2.35
CA TYR A 69 -9.10 -8.65 3.70
C TYR A 69 -9.15 -7.12 3.68
N PRO A 70 -10.21 -6.51 3.13
CA PRO A 70 -10.26 -5.06 2.89
C PRO A 70 -10.26 -4.19 4.16
N LEU A 71 -10.54 -4.79 5.32
CA LEU A 71 -10.56 -4.14 6.64
C LEU A 71 -9.41 -4.58 7.55
N ALA A 72 -8.39 -5.27 7.03
CA ALA A 72 -7.21 -5.62 7.82
C ALA A 72 -6.60 -4.34 8.45
N ALA A 73 -6.34 -4.39 9.77
CA ALA A 73 -5.67 -3.32 10.49
C ALA A 73 -4.17 -3.62 10.51
N CYS A 74 -3.41 -3.00 9.61
CA CYS A 74 -1.98 -3.29 9.53
C CYS A 74 -1.15 -2.52 10.54
N ASP A 75 -1.52 -1.27 10.86
CA ASP A 75 -0.76 -0.42 11.79
C ASP A 75 -1.64 0.58 12.55
N LEU A 76 -2.47 1.36 11.83
CA LEU A 76 -3.13 2.53 12.42
C LEU A 76 -4.63 2.32 12.67
N TYR A 77 -5.35 1.78 11.70
CA TYR A 77 -6.80 1.59 11.76
C TYR A 77 -7.25 0.49 10.77
N PRO A 78 -8.45 -0.09 10.94
CA PRO A 78 -8.99 -1.08 10.02
C PRO A 78 -9.10 -0.55 8.58
N GLY A 79 -8.48 -1.24 7.63
CA GLY A 79 -8.49 -0.86 6.21
C GLY A 79 -7.43 0.17 5.82
N ASP A 80 -6.47 0.47 6.68
CA ASP A 80 -5.39 1.42 6.41
C ASP A 80 -4.52 1.06 5.20
N LEU A 81 -4.27 -0.23 4.97
CA LEU A 81 -3.61 -0.69 3.74
C LEU A 81 -4.48 -0.48 2.50
N THR A 82 -5.79 -0.71 2.60
CA THR A 82 -6.75 -0.46 1.51
C THR A 82 -6.73 1.00 1.10
N VAL A 83 -6.75 1.92 2.07
CA VAL A 83 -6.63 3.37 1.83
C VAL A 83 -5.33 3.70 1.10
N ASN A 84 -4.18 3.24 1.60
CA ASN A 84 -2.88 3.48 0.96
C ASN A 84 -2.83 2.93 -0.48
N LEU A 85 -3.41 1.75 -0.72
CA LEU A 85 -3.43 1.12 -2.03
C LEU A 85 -4.29 1.90 -3.03
N LEU A 86 -5.46 2.40 -2.59
CA LEU A 86 -6.34 3.22 -3.42
C LEU A 86 -5.75 4.59 -3.74
N ILE A 87 -4.94 5.17 -2.85
CA ILE A 87 -4.19 6.39 -3.14
C ILE A 87 -3.11 6.14 -4.19
N ALA A 88 -2.43 4.99 -4.11
CA ALA A 88 -1.40 4.58 -5.07
C ALA A 88 -1.97 3.80 -6.27
N TRP A 89 -3.28 3.90 -6.57
CA TRP A 89 -3.95 2.95 -7.46
C TRP A 89 -3.35 2.91 -8.87
N ARG A 90 -2.84 4.03 -9.38
CA ARG A 90 -2.26 4.12 -10.74
C ARG A 90 -0.99 3.28 -10.83
N GLU A 91 -0.10 3.44 -9.86
CA GLU A 91 1.15 2.68 -9.76
C GLU A 91 0.87 1.20 -9.50
N ILE A 92 -0.12 0.90 -8.64
CA ILE A 92 -0.54 -0.48 -8.40
C ILE A 92 -1.10 -1.11 -9.67
N ALA A 93 -1.97 -0.42 -10.40
CA ALA A 93 -2.54 -0.90 -11.67
C ALA A 93 -1.47 -1.08 -12.76
N ALA A 94 -0.41 -0.26 -12.77
CA ALA A 94 0.68 -0.39 -13.72
C ALA A 94 1.47 -1.71 -13.54
N HIS A 95 1.56 -2.22 -12.31
CA HIS A 95 2.28 -3.46 -11.99
C HIS A 95 1.37 -4.67 -11.79
N ALA A 96 0.10 -4.46 -11.44
CA ALA A 96 -0.84 -5.52 -11.09
C ALA A 96 -2.30 -5.18 -11.50
N PRO A 97 -2.59 -5.01 -12.80
CA PRO A 97 -3.89 -4.55 -13.28
C PRO A 97 -5.04 -5.50 -12.87
N GLU A 98 -4.85 -6.82 -12.98
CA GLU A 98 -5.89 -7.81 -12.62
C GLU A 98 -6.21 -7.81 -11.13
N ALA A 99 -5.18 -7.71 -10.29
CA ALA A 99 -5.37 -7.66 -8.85
C ALA A 99 -6.05 -6.35 -8.45
N MET A 100 -5.69 -5.24 -9.09
CA MET A 100 -6.36 -3.95 -8.88
C MET A 100 -7.83 -3.99 -9.31
N ARG A 101 -8.16 -4.67 -10.40
CA ARG A 101 -9.56 -4.90 -10.81
C ARG A 101 -10.39 -5.56 -9.70
N SER A 102 -9.80 -6.58 -9.06
CA SER A 102 -10.44 -7.27 -7.94
C SER A 102 -10.68 -6.32 -6.76
N VAL A 103 -9.75 -5.42 -6.46
CA VAL A 103 -9.89 -4.43 -5.40
C VAL A 103 -11.00 -3.42 -5.71
N VAL A 104 -11.06 -2.86 -6.93
CA VAL A 104 -12.06 -1.82 -7.26
C VAL A 104 -13.48 -2.38 -7.35
N ALA A 105 -13.63 -3.68 -7.58
CA ALA A 105 -14.90 -4.40 -7.58
C ALA A 105 -15.47 -4.62 -6.17
N LEU A 106 -14.68 -4.43 -5.12
CA LEU A 106 -15.15 -4.58 -3.73
C LEU A 106 -16.21 -3.55 -3.35
N ASP A 107 -17.13 -3.96 -2.48
CA ASP A 107 -17.97 -3.04 -1.72
C ASP A 107 -17.17 -2.43 -0.56
N LEU A 108 -16.69 -1.21 -0.79
CA LEU A 108 -15.96 -0.40 0.18
C LEU A 108 -16.85 0.70 0.78
N GLY A 109 -18.17 0.46 0.90
CA GLY A 109 -19.13 1.41 1.48
C GLY A 109 -18.79 1.86 2.90
N TRP A 110 -17.93 1.12 3.61
CA TRP A 110 -17.39 1.54 4.90
C TRP A 110 -16.55 2.82 4.84
N MET A 111 -15.88 3.09 3.72
CA MET A 111 -15.08 4.31 3.53
C MET A 111 -15.96 5.56 3.47
N ALA A 112 -17.23 5.41 3.06
CA ALA A 112 -18.17 6.52 3.00
C ALA A 112 -18.81 6.82 4.36
N ARG A 113 -18.70 5.91 5.34
CA ARG A 113 -19.28 6.10 6.68
C ARG A 113 -18.40 7.09 7.47
N GLY A 114 -18.98 8.23 7.87
CA GLY A 114 -18.27 9.26 8.64
C GLY A 114 -17.62 10.36 7.80
N ARG A 115 -17.81 10.36 6.47
CA ARG A 115 -17.26 11.35 5.54
C ARG A 115 -17.54 12.80 5.94
N ASP A 116 -18.74 13.07 6.44
CA ASP A 116 -19.19 14.42 6.81
C ASP A 116 -18.46 15.00 8.03
N SER A 117 -17.69 14.17 8.75
CA SER A 117 -16.92 14.56 9.94
C SER A 117 -15.41 14.65 9.71
N LEU A 118 -14.94 14.38 8.48
CA LEU A 118 -13.51 14.36 8.18
C LEU A 118 -13.02 15.73 7.67
N PRO A 119 -11.85 16.20 8.11
CA PRO A 119 -11.25 17.43 7.59
C PRO A 119 -11.00 17.39 6.08
N GLU A 120 -10.92 18.57 5.46
CA GLU A 120 -10.46 18.70 4.08
C GLU A 120 -8.97 18.30 3.99
N GLY A 121 -8.61 17.52 2.96
CA GLY A 121 -7.27 16.90 2.84
C GLY A 121 -7.10 15.59 3.61
N ASP A 122 -8.18 15.02 4.15
CA ASP A 122 -8.13 13.70 4.78
C ASP A 122 -7.81 12.58 3.78
N ILE A 123 -6.94 11.66 4.21
CA ILE A 123 -6.46 10.53 3.41
C ILE A 123 -7.60 9.65 2.88
N LEU A 124 -8.73 9.58 3.58
CA LEU A 124 -9.90 8.82 3.14
C LEU A 124 -10.59 9.48 1.94
N HIS A 125 -10.64 10.82 1.89
CA HIS A 125 -11.15 11.54 0.73
C HIS A 125 -10.32 11.25 -0.53
N GLU A 126 -9.00 11.27 -0.39
CA GLU A 126 -8.09 10.94 -1.49
C GLU A 126 -8.27 9.49 -1.96
N ALA A 127 -8.35 8.54 -1.03
CA ALA A 127 -8.59 7.14 -1.36
C ALA A 127 -9.95 6.90 -2.03
N MET A 128 -11.01 7.59 -1.60
CA MET A 128 -12.33 7.51 -2.25
C MET A 128 -12.32 8.09 -3.66
N ALA A 129 -11.63 9.22 -3.88
CA ALA A 129 -11.44 9.78 -5.21
C ALA A 129 -10.65 8.82 -6.10
N GLY A 130 -9.58 8.22 -5.56
CA GLY A 130 -8.79 7.18 -6.21
C GLY A 130 -9.64 5.97 -6.60
N LEU A 131 -10.49 5.46 -5.70
CA LEU A 131 -11.42 4.36 -6.01
C LEU A 131 -12.40 4.71 -7.14
N ALA A 132 -13.00 5.90 -7.09
CA ALA A 132 -13.95 6.35 -8.11
C ALA A 132 -13.29 6.48 -9.49
N GLU A 133 -12.04 6.96 -9.54
CA GLU A 133 -11.27 7.02 -10.76
C GLU A 133 -10.83 5.64 -11.25
N ALA A 134 -10.28 4.81 -10.37
CA ALA A 134 -9.84 3.45 -10.69
C ALA A 134 -10.99 2.58 -11.23
N ARG A 135 -12.21 2.73 -10.70
CA ARG A 135 -13.41 2.05 -11.24
C ARG A 135 -13.71 2.45 -12.68
N ARG A 136 -13.50 3.71 -13.06
CA ARG A 136 -13.71 4.18 -14.43
C ARG A 136 -12.62 3.70 -15.39
N VAL A 137 -11.38 3.56 -14.92
CA VAL A 137 -10.22 3.27 -15.77
C VAL A 137 -9.94 1.78 -15.88
N VAL A 138 -10.00 1.06 -14.76
CA VAL A 138 -9.60 -0.34 -14.67
C VAL A 138 -10.82 -1.27 -14.50
N GLY A 139 -11.96 -0.76 -14.01
CA GLY A 139 -13.16 -1.54 -13.74
C GLY A 139 -14.04 -1.86 -14.95
N SER A 140 -13.68 -1.37 -16.15
CA SER A 140 -14.34 -1.66 -17.42
C SER A 140 -13.88 -2.98 -18.04
#